data_AF-A0A7J7ISG4-F1
#
_entry.id   AF-A0A7J7ISG4-F1
#
_cell.length_a   1.000
_cell.length_b   1.000
_cell.length_c   1.000
_cell.angle_alpha   90.00
_cell.angle_beta   90.00
_cell.angle_gamma   90.00
#
_symmetry.space_group_name_H-M   'P 1'
#
loop_
_entity.id
_entity.type
_entity.pdbx_description
1 polymer ?
#
loop_
_entity_poly.entity_id
_entity_poly.type
_entity_poly.pdbx_seq_one_letter_code
_entity_poly.pdbx_strand_id
1 'polypeptide(L)'
;MEKKSMRRLRGTEKCIPKRADYFTSSILEAIKWEYKMLNEKWPHILTEEKNAFRVRGQIVAMSTNEEKPSEKMVQLHWLPEVLGLPDSWHRLTDPVAASLSKTVKISTIPRSTMLDLYHY
;
A
#
# COMPACT_ATOMS: atom_id res chain seq x y z
N MET A 1 -43.40 3.24 68.29
CA MET A 1 -42.12 3.97 68.25
C MET A 1 -41.02 2.94 68.39
N GLU A 2 -40.37 2.49 67.32
CA GLU A 2 -39.06 2.94 66.76
C GLU A 2 -38.13 1.70 66.78
N LYS A 3 -37.20 1.40 65.87
CA LYS A 3 -36.38 2.21 64.96
C LYS A 3 -36.22 1.53 63.59
N LYS A 4 -36.23 2.34 62.52
CA LYS A 4 -35.73 1.97 61.18
C LYS A 4 -34.21 1.73 61.24
N SER A 5 -33.73 0.63 60.66
CA SER A 5 -32.32 0.48 60.30
C SER A 5 -32.21 0.45 58.78
N MET A 6 -31.65 1.53 58.23
CA MET A 6 -31.34 1.69 56.81
C MET A 6 -30.34 0.62 56.38
N ARG A 7 -30.64 -0.11 55.30
CA ARG A 7 -29.60 -0.79 54.53
C ARG A 7 -29.31 0.00 53.27
N ARG A 8 -28.04 0.41 53.16
CA ARG A 8 -27.43 1.24 52.12
C ARG A 8 -27.93 0.86 50.72
N LEU A 9 -28.41 1.84 49.97
CA LEU A 9 -28.34 1.81 48.51
C LEU A 9 -26.85 1.69 48.16
N ARG A 10 -26.40 0.47 47.84
CA ARG A 10 -25.08 0.34 47.22
C ARG A 10 -25.16 1.11 45.92
N GLY A 11 -24.19 2.01 45.73
CA GLY A 11 -24.08 2.81 44.53
C GLY A 11 -24.34 1.93 43.33
N THR A 12 -25.22 2.38 42.46
CA THR A 12 -25.23 1.94 41.08
C THR A 12 -23.83 2.26 40.55
N GLU A 13 -22.89 1.32 40.72
CA GLU A 13 -21.81 1.16 39.76
C GLU A 13 -22.52 1.17 38.43
N LYS A 14 -22.40 2.31 37.73
CA LYS A 14 -22.83 2.38 36.35
C LYS A 14 -22.05 1.26 35.69
N CYS A 15 -22.71 0.14 35.39
CA CYS A 15 -22.21 -0.85 34.47
C CYS A 15 -22.03 -0.08 33.17
N ILE A 16 -20.82 0.43 32.94
CA ILE A 16 -20.45 0.95 31.63
C ILE A 16 -20.45 -0.31 30.78
N PRO A 17 -21.39 -0.46 29.82
CA PRO A 17 -21.37 -1.62 28.97
C PRO A 17 -19.99 -1.64 28.31
N LYS A 18 -19.24 -2.71 28.59
CA LYS A 18 -17.95 -2.97 27.96
C LYS A 18 -18.21 -2.83 26.46
N ARG A 19 -17.56 -1.85 25.79
CA ARG A 19 -17.77 -1.62 24.35
C ARG A 19 -17.64 -2.99 23.67
N ALA A 20 -18.71 -3.43 23.02
CA ALA A 20 -18.67 -4.67 22.26
C ALA A 20 -17.54 -4.53 21.24
N ASP A 21 -16.54 -5.40 21.34
CA ASP A 21 -15.53 -5.50 20.31
C ASP A 21 -16.18 -6.24 19.14
N TYR A 22 -16.35 -5.54 18.02
CA TYR A 22 -17.00 -6.08 16.83
C TYR A 22 -16.05 -6.96 16.01
N PHE A 23 -14.75 -6.92 16.29
CA PHE A 23 -13.79 -7.76 15.61
C PHE A 23 -13.76 -9.17 16.22
N THR A 24 -14.20 -10.14 15.43
CA THR A 24 -14.07 -11.55 15.79
C THR A 24 -12.66 -12.04 15.49
N SER A 25 -12.22 -13.10 16.18
CA SER A 25 -10.95 -13.77 15.86
C SER A 25 -10.87 -14.21 14.40
N SER A 26 -11.99 -14.67 13.82
CA SER A 26 -12.06 -15.07 12.40
C SER A 26 -11.77 -13.91 11.43
N ILE A 27 -12.30 -12.71 11.70
CA ILE A 27 -12.03 -11.53 10.87
C ILE A 27 -10.57 -11.13 10.99
N LEU A 28 -10.01 -11.15 12.20
CA LEU A 28 -8.61 -10.81 12.44
C LEU A 28 -7.66 -11.81 11.77
N GLU A 29 -7.99 -13.09 11.78
CA GLU A 29 -7.21 -14.14 11.09
C GLU A 29 -7.28 -13.98 9.57
N ALA A 30 -8.46 -13.68 9.02
CA ALA A 30 -8.62 -13.40 7.59
C ALA A 30 -7.76 -12.18 7.17
N ILE A 31 -7.82 -11.07 7.92
CA ILE A 31 -7.00 -9.87 7.64
C ILE A 31 -5.50 -10.21 7.67
N LYS A 32 -5.05 -10.98 8.67
CA LYS A 32 -3.64 -11.41 8.76
C LYS A 32 -3.22 -12.27 7.57
N TRP A 33 -4.08 -13.18 7.14
CA TRP A 33 -3.80 -14.06 6.00
C TRP A 33 -3.73 -13.27 4.69
N GLU A 34 -4.71 -12.40 4.42
CA GLU A 34 -4.73 -11.51 3.25
C GLU A 34 -3.48 -10.64 3.18
N TYR A 35 -3.10 -10.04 4.31
CA TYR A 35 -1.88 -9.23 4.40
C TYR A 35 -0.62 -10.06 4.10
N LYS A 36 -0.55 -11.28 4.62
CA LYS A 36 0.58 -12.18 4.36
C LYS A 36 0.65 -12.54 2.86
N MET A 37 -0.47 -12.90 2.25
CA MET A 37 -0.54 -13.24 0.82
C MET A 37 -0.15 -12.06 -0.07
N LEU A 38 -0.60 -10.85 0.26
CA LEU A 38 -0.20 -9.64 -0.44
C LEU A 38 1.32 -9.42 -0.36
N ASN A 39 1.92 -9.59 0.82
CA ASN A 39 3.37 -9.43 0.99
C ASN A 39 4.18 -10.53 0.28
N GLU A 40 3.65 -11.76 0.20
CA GLU A 40 4.28 -12.87 -0.53
C GLU A 40 4.22 -12.68 -2.04
N LYS A 41 3.05 -12.29 -2.58
CA LYS A 41 2.89 -11.95 -4.00
C LYS A 41 3.71 -10.72 -4.38
N TRP A 42 3.83 -9.78 -3.45
CA TRP A 42 4.39 -8.46 -3.73
C TRP A 42 5.39 -8.00 -2.65
N PRO A 43 6.55 -8.65 -2.54
CA PRO A 43 7.54 -8.42 -1.47
C PRO A 43 8.18 -7.02 -1.49
N HIS A 44 7.86 -6.20 -2.49
CA HIS A 44 8.39 -4.84 -2.69
C HIS A 44 7.32 -3.75 -2.59
N ILE A 45 6.04 -4.10 -2.34
CA ILE A 45 4.96 -3.13 -2.11
C ILE A 45 4.98 -2.60 -0.68
N LEU A 46 5.49 -3.40 0.25
CA LEU A 46 5.58 -3.08 1.66
C LEU A 46 7.05 -2.83 2.04
N THR A 47 7.72 -1.97 1.29
CA THR A 47 9.04 -1.46 1.71
C THR A 47 8.89 -0.61 2.99
N GLU A 48 10.01 -0.30 3.64
CA GLU A 48 10.04 0.52 4.87
C GLU A 48 9.28 1.85 4.69
N GLU A 49 9.18 2.34 3.45
CA GLU A 49 8.21 3.34 3.03
C GLU A 49 6.82 2.69 2.86
N LYS A 50 6.09 2.55 3.98
CA LYS A 50 4.72 1.97 4.09
C LYS A 50 3.66 2.53 3.11
N ASN A 51 4.00 3.50 2.28
CA ASN A 51 3.13 4.22 1.35
C ASN A 51 3.70 4.33 -0.07
N ALA A 52 4.59 3.42 -0.49
CA ALA A 52 5.12 3.43 -1.85
C ALA A 52 5.36 2.03 -2.42
N PHE A 53 5.20 1.92 -3.73
CA PHE A 53 5.46 0.74 -4.54
C PHE A 53 6.81 0.90 -5.22
N ARG A 54 7.69 -0.09 -5.09
CA ARG A 54 8.84 -0.18 -6.00
C ARG A 54 8.41 -0.89 -7.28
N VAL A 55 8.44 -0.18 -8.39
CA VAL A 55 8.08 -0.71 -9.72
C VAL A 55 9.32 -0.99 -10.54
N ARG A 56 9.24 -2.01 -11.39
CA ARG A 56 10.33 -2.38 -12.31
C ARG A 56 10.03 -1.81 -13.68
N GLY A 57 11.06 -1.34 -14.37
CA GLY A 57 11.00 -0.84 -15.73
C GLY A 57 11.52 -1.88 -16.72
N GLN A 58 10.87 -2.02 -17.86
CA GLN A 58 11.37 -2.76 -19.01
C GLN A 58 11.64 -1.77 -20.14
N ILE A 59 12.81 -1.88 -20.77
CA ILE A 59 13.15 -1.03 -21.92
C ILE A 59 12.30 -1.48 -23.11
N VAL A 60 11.49 -0.57 -23.66
CA VAL A 60 10.65 -0.82 -24.84
C VAL A 60 11.12 -0.07 -26.08
N ALA A 61 11.84 1.04 -25.91
CA ALA A 61 12.45 1.78 -27.00
C ALA A 61 13.73 2.48 -26.55
N MET A 62 14.57 2.82 -27.53
CA MET A 62 15.78 3.62 -27.33
C MET A 62 15.83 4.72 -28.39
N SER A 63 16.29 5.91 -28.01
CA SER A 63 16.44 7.04 -28.92
C SER A 63 17.79 7.73 -28.66
N THR A 64 18.42 8.17 -29.72
CA THR A 64 19.64 9.00 -29.70
C THR A 64 19.24 10.42 -30.10
N ASN A 65 19.57 11.40 -29.26
CA ASN A 65 19.36 12.80 -29.62
C ASN A 65 20.26 13.17 -30.81
N GLU A 66 19.67 13.68 -31.90
CA GLU A 66 20.40 14.06 -33.11
C GLU A 66 21.38 15.22 -32.87
N GLU A 67 21.03 16.14 -31.97
CA GLU A 67 21.88 17.29 -31.63
C GLU A 67 23.02 16.93 -30.68
N LYS A 68 22.84 15.88 -29.87
CA LYS A 68 23.82 15.38 -28.89
C LYS A 68 23.83 13.86 -28.89
N PRO A 69 24.61 13.22 -29.78
CA PRO A 69 24.64 11.76 -29.91
C PRO A 69 25.07 11.02 -28.63
N SER A 70 25.74 11.72 -27.70
CA SER A 70 26.09 11.22 -26.37
C SER A 70 24.91 11.14 -25.40
N GLU A 71 23.81 11.85 -25.66
CA GLU A 71 22.57 11.79 -24.88
C GLU A 71 21.65 10.70 -25.44
N LYS A 72 21.85 9.48 -24.96
CA LYS A 72 20.95 8.33 -25.21
C LYS A 72 19.80 8.34 -24.22
N MET A 73 18.59 8.15 -24.72
CA MET A 73 17.37 7.99 -23.93
C MET A 73 16.79 6.60 -24.12
N VAL A 74 16.15 6.08 -23.07
CA VAL A 74 15.42 4.82 -23.05
C VAL A 74 13.99 5.07 -22.63
N GLN A 75 13.04 4.44 -23.31
CA GLN A 75 11.64 4.40 -22.90
C GLN A 75 11.44 3.19 -22.01
N LEU A 76 10.95 3.42 -20.80
CA LEU A 76 10.65 2.39 -19.82
C LEU A 76 9.14 2.18 -19.71
N HIS A 77 8.72 0.94 -19.92
CA HIS A 77 7.41 0.42 -19.56
C HIS A 77 7.41 -0.09 -18.12
N TRP A 78 6.38 0.20 -17.33
CA TRP A 78 6.40 -0.03 -15.88
C TRP A 78 5.55 -1.22 -15.47
N LEU A 79 6.17 -2.10 -14.69
CA LEU A 79 5.55 -3.29 -14.13
C LEU A 79 5.35 -3.14 -12.61
N PRO A 80 4.23 -3.67 -12.08
CA PRO A 80 3.19 -4.41 -12.81
C PRO A 80 2.23 -3.47 -13.59
N GLU A 81 1.75 -3.94 -14.75
CA GLU A 81 0.85 -3.18 -15.64
C GLU A 81 -0.45 -2.75 -14.95
N VAL A 82 -0.89 -3.56 -13.98
CA VAL A 82 -2.06 -3.30 -13.14
C VAL A 82 -1.98 -1.95 -12.41
N LEU A 83 -0.80 -1.35 -12.25
CA LEU A 83 -0.69 -0.01 -11.67
C LEU A 83 -1.13 1.11 -12.64
N GLY A 84 -1.28 0.82 -13.93
CA GLY A 84 -1.67 1.79 -14.95
C GLY A 84 -0.63 2.92 -15.11
N LEU A 85 0.64 2.63 -14.86
CA LEU A 85 1.71 3.62 -14.97
C LEU A 85 2.08 3.85 -16.43
N PRO A 86 2.11 5.10 -16.91
CA PRO A 86 2.45 5.38 -18.30
C PRO A 86 3.94 5.17 -18.55
N ASP A 87 4.27 4.75 -19.78
CA ASP A 87 5.63 4.71 -20.27
C ASP A 87 6.31 6.07 -20.11
N SER A 88 7.60 6.07 -19.80
CA SER A 88 8.38 7.32 -19.69
C SER A 88 9.78 7.19 -20.25
N TRP A 89 10.25 8.28 -20.83
CA TRP A 89 11.61 8.42 -21.34
C TRP A 89 12.56 8.87 -20.23
N HIS A 90 13.70 8.18 -20.12
CA HIS A 90 14.77 8.47 -19.15
C HIS A 90 16.10 8.53 -19.89
N ARG A 91 17.01 9.42 -19.47
CA ARG A 91 18.37 9.43 -19.99
C ARG A 91 19.13 8.23 -19.43
N LEU A 92 20.08 7.66 -20.17
CA LEU A 92 20.93 6.58 -19.65
C LEU A 92 21.75 6.99 -18.42
N THR A 93 21.99 8.29 -18.23
CA THR A 93 22.64 8.85 -17.04
C THR A 93 21.73 8.86 -15.81
N ASP A 94 20.43 8.68 -15.98
CA ASP A 94 19.47 8.76 -14.88
C ASP A 94 19.55 7.48 -14.02
N PRO A 95 19.51 7.60 -12.68
CA PRO A 95 19.55 6.44 -11.78
C PRO A 95 18.36 5.48 -11.99
N VAL A 96 17.25 6.00 -12.52
CA VAL A 96 16.07 5.22 -12.88
C VAL A 96 16.35 4.31 -14.08
N ALA A 97 17.04 4.83 -15.10
CA ALA A 97 17.47 4.04 -16.26
C ALA A 97 18.54 3.01 -15.87
N ALA A 98 19.46 3.38 -14.98
CA ALA A 98 20.51 2.47 -14.51
C ALA A 98 19.95 1.31 -13.65
N SER A 99 19.00 1.60 -12.76
CA SER A 99 18.41 0.58 -11.88
C SER A 99 17.20 -0.14 -12.47
N LEU A 100 16.69 0.33 -13.61
CA LEU A 100 15.42 -0.12 -14.21
C LEU A 100 14.31 -0.21 -13.17
N SER A 101 14.27 0.75 -12.24
CA SER A 101 13.30 0.75 -11.15
C SER A 101 13.03 2.16 -10.67
N LYS A 102 11.83 2.38 -10.17
CA LYS A 102 11.50 3.63 -9.45
C LYS A 102 10.52 3.35 -8.32
N THR A 103 10.46 4.26 -7.38
CA THR A 103 9.51 4.24 -6.28
C THR A 103 8.33 5.14 -6.61
N VAL A 104 7.11 4.64 -6.46
CA VAL A 104 5.86 5.33 -6.79
C VAL A 104 4.97 5.37 -5.55
N LYS A 105 4.51 6.55 -5.14
CA LYS A 105 3.65 6.67 -3.96
C LYS A 105 2.26 6.10 -4.23
N ILE A 106 1.65 5.46 -3.23
CA ILE A 106 0.28 4.90 -3.36
C ILE A 106 -0.71 5.97 -3.84
N SER A 107 -0.58 7.20 -3.32
CA SER A 107 -1.44 8.33 -3.66
C SER A 107 -1.36 8.77 -5.13
N THR A 108 -0.33 8.34 -5.86
CA THR A 108 -0.11 8.69 -7.27
C THR A 108 -0.63 7.63 -8.24
N ILE A 109 -1.03 6.46 -7.72
CA ILE A 109 -1.63 5.39 -8.53
C ILE A 109 -3.10 5.77 -8.79
N PRO A 110 -3.59 5.63 -10.03
CA PRO A 110 -5.00 5.84 -10.34
C PRO A 110 -5.91 4.99 -9.44
N ARG A 111 -6.95 5.61 -8.86
CA ARG A 111 -7.87 4.89 -7.96
C ARG A 111 -8.61 3.75 -8.65
N SER A 112 -8.87 3.88 -9.96
CA SER A 112 -9.52 2.85 -10.76
C SER A 112 -8.73 1.54 -10.80
N THR A 113 -7.39 1.62 -10.77
CA THR A 113 -6.51 0.45 -10.92
C THR A 113 -6.09 -0.15 -9.57
N MET A 114 -6.33 0.57 -8.46
CA MET A 114 -6.05 0.08 -7.10
C MET A 114 -6.91 -1.10 -6.67
N LEU A 115 -8.11 -1.26 -7.23
CA LEU A 115 -8.94 -2.43 -7.00
C LEU A 115 -8.43 -3.64 -7.79
N ASP A 116 -7.89 -3.41 -8.99
CA ASP A 116 -7.37 -4.48 -9.86
C ASP A 116 -6.08 -5.11 -9.30
N LEU A 117 -5.30 -4.33 -8.53
CA LEU A 117 -4.12 -4.80 -7.77
C LEU A 117 -4.43 -6.02 -6.88
N TYR A 118 -5.65 -6.15 -6.38
CA TYR A 118 -6.06 -7.24 -5.51
C TYR A 118 -6.35 -8.54 -6.28
N HIS A 119 -6.73 -8.44 -7.56
CA HIS A 119 -7.08 -9.59 -8.40
C HIS A 119 -5.89 -10.17 -9.20
N TYR A 120 -4.80 -9.41 -9.31
CA TYR A 120 -3.54 -9.80 -9.93
C TYR A 120 -2.68 -10.66 -8.96
#